data_AF-W4VQJ0-F1
#
_entry.id   AF-W4VQJ0-F1
#
_cell.length_a   1.000
_cell.length_b   1.000
_cell.length_c   1.000
_cell.angle_alpha   90.00
_cell.angle_beta   90.00
_cell.angle_gamma   90.00
#
_symmetry.space_group_name_H-M   'P 1'
#
loop_
_entity.id
_entity.type
_entity.pdbx_description
1 polymer ?
#
loop_
_entity_poly.entity_id
_entity_poly.type
_entity_poly.pdbx_seq_one_letter_code
_entity_poly.pdbx_strand_id
1 'polypeptide(L)'
;MLCEKPIADNSVDAKAMAEAAEEAMKKGIVSMCAYQYRRVPAVVLAKKFIDEGSIGDILNVRATYLQSWSADPSSPLSWRFQKGVAGAGALGDIATHVIDISQYLAGDIKEVVSSVQTYIKERPVQEGGVDLLGTVKIDENAQKEPVDVDDEASFLVKFKNGAVGSIEATRNAWGKKQLYYS
;
A
#
# COMPACT_ATOMS: atom_id res chain seq x y z
N MET A 1 12.11 11.15 -14.12
CA MET A 1 11.03 11.63 -13.26
C MET A 1 10.82 10.62 -12.13
N LEU A 2 10.77 11.07 -10.88
CA LEU A 2 10.44 10.23 -9.73
C LEU A 2 9.04 10.64 -9.25
N CYS A 3 8.13 9.68 -9.14
CA CYS A 3 6.77 9.89 -8.66
C CYS A 3 6.54 9.06 -7.39
N GLU A 4 5.81 9.62 -6.42
CA GLU A 4 5.39 8.89 -5.24
C GLU A 4 4.40 7.77 -5.59
N LYS A 5 4.22 6.85 -4.65
CA LYS A 5 3.23 5.76 -4.76
C LYS A 5 1.91 6.16 -4.05
N PRO A 6 0.76 5.60 -4.47
CA PRO A 6 0.54 4.92 -5.74
C PRO A 6 0.72 5.90 -6.91
N ILE A 7 1.05 5.38 -8.10
CA ILE A 7 1.39 6.23 -9.26
C ILE A 7 0.27 7.20 -9.65
N ALA A 8 -0.98 6.83 -9.37
CA ALA A 8 -2.18 7.66 -9.46
C ALA A 8 -3.24 7.13 -8.48
N ASP A 9 -4.29 7.90 -8.26
CA ASP A 9 -5.46 7.53 -7.45
C ASP A 9 -6.45 6.63 -8.22
N ASN A 10 -6.34 6.56 -9.56
CA ASN A 10 -7.18 5.74 -10.42
C ASN A 10 -6.39 5.09 -11.57
N SER A 11 -6.96 4.03 -12.15
CA SER A 11 -6.29 3.21 -13.17
C SER A 11 -6.19 3.88 -14.54
N VAL A 12 -7.08 4.81 -14.88
CA VAL A 12 -7.06 5.54 -16.15
C VAL A 12 -5.85 6.45 -16.18
N ASP A 13 -5.65 7.23 -15.12
CA ASP A 13 -4.51 8.13 -15.00
C ASP A 13 -3.20 7.36 -14.82
N ALA A 14 -3.20 6.28 -14.05
CA ALA A 14 -2.05 5.39 -13.94
C ALA A 14 -1.60 4.85 -15.31
N LYS A 15 -2.55 4.47 -16.16
CA LYS A 15 -2.28 4.01 -17.53
C LYS A 15 -1.73 5.13 -18.40
N ALA A 16 -2.34 6.32 -18.37
CA ALA A 16 -1.86 7.47 -19.12
C ALA A 16 -0.43 7.87 -18.72
N MET A 17 -0.12 7.83 -17.43
CA MET A 17 1.24 8.08 -16.91
C MET A 17 2.24 7.00 -17.35
N ALA A 18 1.83 5.74 -17.38
CA ALA A 18 2.66 4.64 -17.88
C ALA A 18 2.98 4.81 -19.38
N GLU A 19 1.97 5.11 -20.21
CA GLU A 19 2.15 5.37 -21.65
C GLU A 19 3.08 6.58 -21.87
N ALA A 20 2.89 7.67 -21.12
CA ALA A 20 3.77 8.83 -21.19
C ALA A 20 5.22 8.51 -20.77
N ALA A 21 5.40 7.66 -19.75
CA ALA A 21 6.71 7.20 -19.33
C ALA A 21 7.40 6.34 -20.38
N GLU A 22 6.66 5.47 -21.09
CA GLU A 22 7.17 4.68 -22.21
C GLU A 22 7.64 5.57 -23.37
N GLU A 23 6.85 6.59 -23.74
CA GLU A 23 7.25 7.57 -24.77
C GLU A 23 8.47 8.41 -24.34
N ALA A 24 8.56 8.77 -23.06
CA ALA A 24 9.71 9.48 -22.52
C ALA A 24 10.98 8.61 -22.53
N MET A 25 10.84 7.31 -22.27
CA MET A 25 11.95 6.34 -22.30
C MET A 25 12.56 6.21 -23.70
N LYS A 26 11.76 6.30 -24.77
CA LYS A 26 12.27 6.35 -26.17
C LYS A 26 13.20 7.54 -26.42
N LYS A 27 13.13 8.58 -25.57
CA LYS A 27 13.98 9.78 -25.61
C LYS A 27 15.10 9.74 -24.55
N GLY A 28 15.32 8.60 -23.89
CA GLY A 28 16.33 8.43 -22.86
C GLY A 28 15.94 8.99 -21.48
N ILE A 29 14.68 9.38 -21.28
CA ILE A 29 14.21 9.92 -19.99
C ILE A 29 13.69 8.76 -19.14
N VAL A 30 14.39 8.48 -18.04
CA VAL A 30 14.01 7.43 -17.10
C VAL A 30 12.94 7.92 -16.14
N SER A 31 11.92 7.09 -15.92
CA SER A 31 10.84 7.31 -14.96
C SER A 31 10.80 6.19 -13.92
N MET A 32 10.48 6.53 -12.67
CA MET A 32 10.41 5.58 -11.56
C MET A 32 9.27 5.93 -10.60
N CYS A 33 8.56 4.91 -10.13
CA CYS A 33 7.62 5.01 -9.02
C CYS A 33 8.34 4.62 -7.71
N ALA A 34 8.12 5.41 -6.65
CA ALA A 34 8.83 5.31 -5.38
C ALA A 34 8.37 4.13 -4.50
N TYR A 35 8.46 2.90 -5.01
CA TYR A 35 8.35 1.71 -4.15
C TYR A 35 9.69 1.45 -3.46
N GLN A 36 10.06 2.22 -2.43
CA GLN A 36 11.40 2.14 -1.85
C GLN A 36 11.73 0.79 -1.21
N TYR A 37 10.73 0.05 -0.71
CA TYR A 37 10.98 -1.17 0.07
C TYR A 37 11.64 -2.31 -0.73
N ARG A 38 11.47 -2.36 -2.07
CA ARG A 38 12.22 -3.32 -2.91
C ARG A 38 13.74 -3.08 -2.93
N ARG A 39 14.19 -1.91 -2.43
CA ARG A 39 15.61 -1.55 -2.32
C ARG A 39 16.20 -1.79 -0.93
N VAL A 40 15.41 -2.27 0.03
CA VAL A 40 15.94 -2.71 1.34
C VAL A 40 16.96 -3.84 1.10
N PRO A 41 18.17 -3.77 1.67
CA PRO A 41 19.24 -4.73 1.37
C PRO A 41 18.84 -6.20 1.54
N ALA A 42 18.03 -6.51 2.56
CA ALA A 42 17.51 -7.86 2.77
C ALA A 42 16.59 -8.34 1.63
N VAL A 43 15.76 -7.46 1.07
CA VAL A 43 14.87 -7.79 -0.07
C VAL A 43 15.69 -8.00 -1.33
N VAL A 44 16.70 -7.16 -1.57
CA VAL A 44 17.63 -7.32 -2.70
C VAL A 44 18.40 -8.64 -2.59
N LEU A 45 18.84 -9.01 -1.38
CA LEU A 45 19.52 -10.28 -1.14
C LEU A 45 18.59 -11.48 -1.34
N ALA A 46 17.34 -11.39 -0.87
CA ALA A 46 16.33 -12.43 -1.12
C ALA A 46 16.09 -12.63 -2.62
N LYS A 47 15.99 -11.54 -3.40
CA LYS A 47 15.87 -11.62 -4.86
C LYS A 47 17.06 -12.30 -5.49
N LYS A 48 18.29 -11.97 -5.05
CA LYS A 48 19.51 -12.64 -5.53
C LYS A 48 19.45 -14.16 -5.32
N PHE A 49 19.07 -14.63 -4.14
CA PHE A 49 18.97 -16.08 -3.87
C PHE A 49 17.91 -16.77 -4.73
N ILE A 50 16.79 -16.09 -4.99
CA ILE A 50 15.76 -16.59 -5.92
C ILE A 50 16.32 -16.69 -7.34
N ASP A 51 16.99 -15.65 -7.82
CA ASP A 51 17.53 -15.60 -9.19
C ASP A 51 18.66 -16.61 -9.41
N GLU A 52 19.42 -16.93 -8.36
CA GLU A 52 20.45 -17.98 -8.38
C GLU A 52 19.87 -19.40 -8.28
N GLY A 53 18.55 -19.55 -8.10
CA GLY A 53 17.89 -20.85 -7.92
C GLY A 53 18.15 -21.50 -6.56
N SER A 54 18.65 -20.74 -5.58
CA SER A 54 19.09 -21.27 -4.28
C SER A 54 17.95 -21.88 -3.45
N ILE A 55 16.70 -21.54 -3.75
CA ILE A 55 15.50 -22.05 -3.06
C ILE A 55 14.58 -22.88 -3.96
N GLY A 56 15.00 -23.15 -5.20
CA GLY A 56 14.16 -23.80 -6.21
C GLY A 56 12.98 -22.94 -6.65
N ASP A 57 11.89 -23.60 -7.05
CA ASP A 57 10.68 -22.92 -7.51
C ASP A 57 9.87 -22.34 -6.36
N ILE A 58 9.38 -21.10 -6.54
CA ILE A 58 8.48 -20.47 -5.58
C ILE A 58 7.11 -21.13 -5.67
N LEU A 59 6.68 -21.77 -4.59
CA LEU A 59 5.36 -22.41 -4.51
C LEU A 59 4.31 -21.49 -3.89
N ASN A 60 4.70 -20.72 -2.88
CA ASN A 60 3.80 -19.88 -2.10
C ASN A 60 4.46 -18.56 -1.69
N VAL A 61 3.69 -17.46 -1.73
CA VAL A 61 4.08 -16.15 -1.20
C VAL A 61 3.09 -15.71 -0.12
N ARG A 62 3.61 -15.32 1.05
CA ARG A 62 2.83 -14.63 2.08
C ARG A 62 3.45 -13.28 2.36
N ALA A 63 2.68 -12.21 2.21
CA ALA A 63 3.13 -10.86 2.48
C ALA A 63 2.10 -10.09 3.31
N THR A 64 2.57 -9.30 4.27
CA THR A 64 1.69 -8.53 5.15
C THR A 64 2.23 -7.13 5.36
N TYR A 65 1.37 -6.11 5.34
CA TYR A 65 1.68 -4.77 5.84
C TYR A 65 0.71 -4.42 6.97
N LEU A 66 1.18 -4.57 8.21
CA LEU A 66 0.35 -4.39 9.40
C LEU A 66 0.75 -3.09 10.10
N GLN A 67 -0.21 -2.20 10.32
CA GLN A 67 -0.03 -0.97 11.06
C GLN A 67 -1.13 -0.79 12.12
N SER A 68 -0.88 0.08 13.09
CA SER A 68 -1.84 0.45 14.13
C SER A 68 -1.96 1.96 14.34
N TRP A 69 -1.49 2.79 13.39
CA TRP A 69 -1.42 4.24 13.59
C TRP A 69 -2.81 4.89 13.66
N SER A 70 -3.81 4.32 12.98
CA SER A 70 -5.21 4.78 13.03
C SER A 70 -6.16 3.76 13.65
N ALA A 71 -5.64 2.81 14.42
CA ALA A 71 -6.46 1.80 15.10
C ALA A 71 -7.36 2.42 16.19
N ASP A 72 -6.99 3.60 16.70
CA ASP A 72 -7.80 4.40 17.61
C ASP A 72 -8.89 5.17 16.82
N PRO A 73 -10.19 4.99 17.14
CA PRO A 73 -11.28 5.74 16.52
C PRO A 73 -11.22 7.25 16.75
N SER A 74 -10.50 7.71 17.78
CA SER A 74 -10.28 9.14 18.05
C SER A 74 -9.20 9.78 17.16
N SER A 75 -8.46 8.97 16.38
CA SER A 75 -7.54 9.48 15.37
C SER A 75 -8.30 10.30 14.31
N PRO A 76 -7.83 11.51 13.99
CA PRO A 76 -8.54 12.43 13.10
C PRO A 76 -8.76 11.90 11.70
N LEU A 77 -9.81 12.41 11.06
CA LEU A 77 -10.02 12.27 9.63
C LEU A 77 -9.00 13.12 8.87
N SER A 78 -8.20 12.45 8.05
CA SER A 78 -7.27 13.05 7.10
C SER A 78 -7.62 12.64 5.67
N TRP A 79 -6.92 13.22 4.69
CA TRP A 79 -7.09 12.89 3.26
C TRP A 79 -6.92 11.39 2.97
N ARG A 80 -6.17 10.65 3.81
CA ARG A 80 -5.95 9.19 3.69
C ARG A 80 -7.19 8.33 3.95
N PHE A 81 -8.25 8.94 4.48
CA PHE A 81 -9.55 8.32 4.74
C PHE A 81 -10.64 8.77 3.76
N GLN A 82 -10.27 9.59 2.76
CA GLN A 82 -11.18 10.22 1.82
C GLN A 82 -10.90 9.72 0.39
N LYS A 83 -11.84 8.96 -0.17
CA LYS A 83 -11.71 8.30 -1.46
C LYS A 83 -11.50 9.27 -2.60
N GLY A 84 -12.16 10.43 -2.55
CA GLY A 84 -12.04 11.48 -3.57
C GLY A 84 -10.64 12.09 -3.68
N VAL A 85 -9.76 11.88 -2.70
CA VAL A 85 -8.38 12.38 -2.70
C VAL A 85 -7.36 11.24 -2.74
N ALA A 86 -7.54 10.20 -1.92
CA ALA A 86 -6.59 9.09 -1.81
C ALA A 86 -6.84 7.96 -2.83
N GLY A 87 -8.02 7.87 -3.43
CA GLY A 87 -8.47 6.76 -4.28
C GLY A 87 -8.83 5.49 -3.51
N ALA A 88 -7.99 5.09 -2.54
CA ALA A 88 -8.19 3.92 -1.68
C ALA A 88 -7.50 4.10 -0.31
N GLY A 89 -7.82 3.23 0.65
CA GLY A 89 -7.31 3.28 2.01
C GLY A 89 -6.06 2.43 2.18
N ALA A 90 -6.13 1.39 3.02
CA ALA A 90 -5.03 0.47 3.25
C ALA A 90 -4.53 -0.18 1.95
N LEU A 91 -5.44 -0.49 1.02
CA LEU A 91 -5.13 -1.05 -0.30
C LEU A 91 -4.15 -0.16 -1.09
N GLY A 92 -4.49 1.12 -1.27
CA GLY A 92 -3.68 2.05 -2.05
C GLY A 92 -2.40 2.49 -1.35
N ASP A 93 -2.49 2.68 -0.04
CA ASP A 93 -1.38 3.21 0.75
C ASP A 93 -0.33 2.16 1.10
N ILE A 94 -0.73 1.02 1.68
CA ILE A 94 0.23 0.05 2.25
C ILE A 94 0.21 -1.30 1.54
N ALA A 95 -0.92 -1.76 1.01
CA ALA A 95 -0.97 -3.03 0.28
C ALA A 95 -0.16 -2.96 -1.03
N THR A 96 -0.14 -1.80 -1.70
CA THR A 96 0.66 -1.59 -2.92
C THR A 96 2.14 -1.91 -2.71
N HIS A 97 2.71 -1.60 -1.55
CA HIS A 97 4.11 -1.94 -1.23
C HIS A 97 4.36 -3.45 -1.16
N VAL A 98 3.45 -4.22 -0.55
CA VAL A 98 3.62 -5.67 -0.43
C VAL A 98 3.22 -6.40 -1.71
N ILE A 99 2.32 -5.84 -2.52
CA ILE A 99 2.07 -6.28 -3.90
C ILE A 99 3.35 -6.10 -4.75
N ASP A 100 3.98 -4.94 -4.66
CA ASP A 100 5.21 -4.60 -5.36
C ASP A 100 6.34 -5.58 -5.04
N ILE A 101 6.60 -5.82 -3.76
CA ILE A 101 7.61 -6.78 -3.29
C ILE A 101 7.27 -8.20 -3.74
N SER A 102 6.00 -8.61 -3.64
CA SER A 102 5.57 -9.95 -4.05
C SER A 102 5.83 -10.18 -5.54
N GLN A 103 5.53 -9.19 -6.39
CA GLN A 103 5.80 -9.28 -7.82
C GLN A 103 7.30 -9.21 -8.15
N TYR A 104 8.06 -8.38 -7.42
CA TYR A 104 9.50 -8.30 -7.58
C TYR A 104 10.21 -9.63 -7.28
N LEU A 105 9.76 -10.35 -6.25
CA LEU A 105 10.34 -11.63 -5.84
C LEU A 105 9.80 -12.81 -6.65
N ALA A 106 8.48 -12.90 -6.86
CA ALA A 106 7.81 -14.09 -7.39
C ALA A 106 7.23 -13.94 -8.80
N GLY A 107 7.33 -12.76 -9.42
CA GLY A 107 6.82 -12.48 -10.76
C GLY A 107 5.38 -11.96 -10.80
N ASP A 108 4.83 -11.81 -12.00
CA ASP A 108 3.53 -11.17 -12.19
C ASP A 108 2.36 -11.95 -11.55
N ILE A 109 1.43 -11.21 -10.94
CA ILE A 109 0.15 -11.74 -10.48
C ILE A 109 -0.79 -11.91 -11.68
N LYS A 110 -1.46 -13.06 -11.78
CA LYS A 110 -2.42 -13.39 -12.84
C LYS A 110 -3.86 -13.06 -12.44
N GLU A 111 -4.28 -13.46 -11.25
CA GLU A 111 -5.64 -13.27 -10.76
C GLU A 111 -5.68 -13.18 -9.24
N VAL A 112 -6.71 -12.54 -8.71
CA VAL A 112 -6.91 -12.31 -7.28
C VAL A 112 -8.35 -12.57 -6.88
N VAL A 113 -8.55 -12.97 -5.62
CA VAL A 113 -9.84 -12.88 -4.92
C VAL A 113 -9.60 -12.08 -3.64
N SER A 114 -10.44 -11.08 -3.38
CA SER A 114 -10.20 -10.09 -2.34
C SER A 114 -11.41 -9.83 -1.45
N SER A 115 -11.15 -9.36 -0.25
CA SER A 115 -12.11 -8.73 0.66
C SER A 115 -11.49 -7.45 1.20
N VAL A 116 -12.28 -6.39 1.26
CA VAL A 116 -11.90 -5.11 1.85
C VAL A 116 -12.89 -4.76 2.95
N GLN A 117 -12.42 -4.14 4.03
CA GLN A 117 -13.23 -3.80 5.19
C GLN A 117 -12.92 -2.41 5.71
N THR A 118 -13.95 -1.73 6.20
CA THR A 118 -13.85 -0.47 6.95
C THR A 118 -14.41 -0.73 8.34
N TYR A 119 -13.56 -0.65 9.36
CA TYR A 119 -13.93 -0.92 10.75
C TYR A 119 -14.39 0.36 11.44
N ILE A 120 -13.66 1.47 11.23
CA ILE A 120 -13.94 2.78 11.80
C ILE A 120 -14.61 3.62 10.72
N LYS A 121 -15.94 3.69 10.76
CA LYS A 121 -16.75 4.31 9.70
C LYS A 121 -16.83 5.83 9.77
N GLU A 122 -16.46 6.43 10.89
CA GLU A 122 -16.50 7.88 11.10
C GLU A 122 -15.34 8.29 11.99
N ARG A 123 -14.74 9.46 11.72
CA ARG A 123 -13.59 9.99 12.47
C ARG A 123 -13.76 11.48 12.76
N PRO A 124 -13.20 12.00 13.86
CA PRO A 124 -13.29 13.42 14.19
C PRO A 124 -12.56 14.28 13.16
N VAL A 125 -13.18 15.37 12.73
CA VAL A 125 -12.59 16.33 11.80
C VAL A 125 -11.56 17.19 12.54
N GLN A 126 -10.40 17.38 11.94
CA GLN A 126 -9.36 18.22 12.51
C GLN A 126 -9.57 19.69 12.12
N GLU A 127 -9.77 20.55 13.11
CA GLU A 127 -9.70 22.00 12.93
C GLU A 127 -8.21 22.41 12.78
N GLY A 128 -7.70 22.39 11.55
CA GLY A 128 -6.32 22.79 11.24
C GLY A 128 -5.56 21.78 10.37
N GLY A 129 -5.68 21.96 9.06
CA GLY A 129 -4.97 21.49 7.86
C GLY A 129 -3.80 20.46 7.82
N VAL A 130 -3.27 19.90 8.91
CA VAL A 130 -2.11 19.00 8.87
C VAL A 130 -2.44 17.58 9.33
N ASP A 131 -2.22 16.60 8.44
CA ASP A 131 -2.32 15.17 8.74
C ASP A 131 -1.18 14.73 9.66
N LEU A 132 -1.52 14.39 10.89
CA LEU A 132 -0.57 14.00 11.94
C LEU A 132 -0.57 12.49 12.19
N LEU A 133 -1.03 11.65 11.25
CA LEU A 133 -0.95 10.18 11.33
C LEU A 133 -1.47 9.61 12.67
N GLY A 134 -2.57 10.15 13.19
CA GLY A 134 -3.17 9.70 14.46
C GLY A 134 -2.44 10.14 15.73
N THR A 135 -1.50 11.08 15.64
CA THR A 135 -0.73 11.59 16.80
C THR A 135 -1.53 12.60 17.64
N VAL A 136 -2.60 13.19 17.07
CA VAL A 136 -3.49 14.10 17.77
C VAL A 136 -4.74 13.36 18.21
N LYS A 137 -5.07 13.47 19.51
CA LYS A 137 -6.37 13.08 20.03
C LYS A 137 -7.27 14.30 20.02
N ILE A 138 -8.37 14.22 19.29
CA ILE A 138 -9.38 15.27 19.24
C ILE A 138 -10.43 15.00 20.32
N ASP A 139 -11.02 16.07 20.86
CA ASP A 139 -12.14 16.04 21.81
C ASP A 139 -13.23 15.03 21.37
N GLU A 140 -13.80 14.30 22.34
CA GLU A 140 -14.86 13.33 22.10
C GLU A 140 -16.11 13.94 21.44
N ASN A 141 -16.33 15.25 21.64
CA ASN A 141 -17.45 16.01 21.08
C ASN A 141 -17.16 16.63 19.71
N ALA A 142 -15.99 16.41 19.12
CA ALA A 142 -15.68 16.95 17.81
C ALA A 142 -16.63 16.39 16.73
N GLN A 143 -16.97 17.24 15.77
CA GLN A 143 -17.73 16.84 14.60
C GLN A 143 -17.01 15.68 13.91
N LYS A 144 -17.75 14.62 13.58
CA LYS A 144 -17.24 13.46 12.85
C LYS A 144 -17.73 13.48 11.42
N GLU A 145 -16.89 12.96 10.54
CA GLU A 145 -17.22 12.74 9.14
C GLU A 145 -16.96 11.29 8.74
N PRO A 146 -17.68 10.78 7.72
CA PRO A 146 -17.54 9.40 7.26
C PRO A 146 -16.15 9.10 6.71
N VAL A 147 -15.70 7.87 6.95
CA VAL A 147 -14.58 7.21 6.26
C VAL A 147 -15.17 6.40 5.10
N ASP A 148 -14.73 6.69 3.88
CA ASP A 148 -15.26 6.08 2.64
C ASP A 148 -14.22 5.21 1.91
N VAL A 149 -13.16 4.82 2.63
CA VAL A 149 -12.09 3.92 2.17
C VAL A 149 -11.93 2.72 3.09
N ASP A 150 -11.16 1.73 2.64
CA ASP A 150 -10.83 0.52 3.38
C ASP A 150 -9.79 0.76 4.49
N ASP A 151 -10.06 0.22 5.68
CA ASP A 151 -9.10 0.10 6.78
C ASP A 151 -8.21 -1.14 6.60
N GLU A 152 -8.73 -2.16 5.90
CA GLU A 152 -8.07 -3.44 5.65
C GLU A 152 -8.40 -4.01 4.28
N ALA A 153 -7.38 -4.57 3.64
CA ALA A 153 -7.48 -5.29 2.38
C ALA A 153 -6.75 -6.63 2.48
N SER A 154 -7.47 -7.71 2.20
CA SER A 154 -6.96 -9.08 2.25
C SER A 154 -7.29 -9.80 0.94
N PHE A 155 -6.31 -10.44 0.33
CA PHE A 155 -6.49 -11.11 -0.96
C PHE A 155 -5.60 -12.34 -1.14
N LEU A 156 -6.18 -13.36 -1.76
CA LEU A 156 -5.44 -14.50 -2.29
C LEU A 156 -5.06 -14.23 -3.74
N VAL A 157 -3.87 -14.67 -4.13
CA VAL A 157 -3.30 -14.41 -5.46
C VAL A 157 -2.87 -15.71 -6.12
N LYS A 158 -2.98 -15.76 -7.45
CA LYS A 158 -2.25 -16.73 -8.28
C LYS A 158 -1.29 -15.99 -9.19
N PHE A 159 -0.05 -16.45 -9.25
CA PHE A 159 1.01 -15.89 -10.08
C PHE A 159 1.02 -16.56 -11.47
N LYS A 160 1.60 -15.88 -12.47
CA LYS A 160 1.71 -16.42 -13.83
C LYS A 160 2.57 -17.69 -13.91
N ASN A 161 3.53 -17.84 -13.01
CA ASN A 161 4.39 -19.03 -12.91
C ASN A 161 3.75 -20.22 -12.18
N GLY A 162 2.51 -20.11 -11.72
CA GLY A 162 1.79 -21.18 -11.01
C GLY A 162 1.88 -21.12 -9.48
N ALA A 163 2.72 -20.24 -8.92
CA ALA A 163 2.75 -20.00 -7.48
C ALA A 163 1.40 -19.42 -6.99
N VAL A 164 1.10 -19.62 -5.72
CA VAL A 164 -0.07 -19.02 -5.04
C VAL A 164 0.38 -18.11 -3.91
N GLY A 165 -0.52 -17.32 -3.35
CA GLY A 165 -0.17 -16.51 -2.20
C GLY A 165 -1.33 -15.87 -1.47
N SER A 166 -1.00 -15.24 -0.35
CA SER A 166 -1.90 -14.45 0.47
C SER A 166 -1.24 -13.12 0.83
N ILE A 167 -1.95 -12.02 0.59
CA ILE A 167 -1.51 -10.67 0.90
C ILE A 167 -2.56 -10.02 1.81
N GLU A 168 -2.10 -9.39 2.88
CA GLU A 168 -2.95 -8.70 3.87
C GLU A 168 -2.33 -7.35 4.22
N ALA A 169 -3.15 -6.31 4.26
CA ALA A 169 -2.71 -5.00 4.74
C ALA A 169 -3.81 -4.34 5.56
N THR A 170 -3.47 -3.82 6.73
CA THR A 170 -4.44 -3.23 7.67
C THR A 170 -3.82 -2.10 8.47
N ARG A 171 -4.65 -1.10 8.79
CA ARG A 171 -4.31 0.02 9.69
C ARG A 171 -4.77 -0.21 11.14
N ASN A 172 -5.35 -1.38 11.43
CA ASN A 172 -6.02 -1.71 12.68
C ASN A 172 -5.36 -2.87 13.46
N ALA A 173 -4.10 -3.19 13.18
CA ALA A 173 -3.35 -4.26 13.84
C ALA A 173 -2.63 -3.77 15.11
N TRP A 174 -3.37 -3.64 16.23
CA TRP A 174 -2.80 -3.24 17.53
C TRP A 174 -1.47 -3.94 17.86
N GLY A 175 -0.48 -3.16 18.31
CA GLY A 175 0.88 -3.65 18.61
C GLY A 175 1.83 -3.70 17.41
N LYS A 176 1.34 -3.52 16.17
CA LYS A 176 2.15 -3.34 14.97
C LYS A 176 2.35 -1.85 14.68
N LYS A 177 3.14 -1.18 15.52
CA LYS A 177 3.53 0.21 15.30
C LYS A 177 4.85 0.26 14.54
N GLN A 178 4.86 0.92 13.39
CA GLN A 178 6.11 1.31 12.75
C GLN A 178 6.69 2.46 13.59
N LEU A 179 7.72 2.17 14.39
CA LEU A 179 8.48 3.22 15.06
C LEU A 179 9.18 4.03 13.96
N TYR A 180 8.61 5.18 13.60
CA TYR A 180 9.37 6.20 12.90
C TYR A 180 10.48 6.62 13.86
N TYR A 181 11.72 6.21 13.59
CA TYR A 181 12.86 6.79 14.28
C TYR A 181 12.86 8.29 13.94
N SER A 182 12.75 9.10 15.01
CA SER A 182 12.87 10.56 15.03
C SER A 182 14.17 11.04 14.40
#